data_AF-A0A0D0JUU3-F1
#
_entry.id   AF-A0A0D0JUU3-F1
#
_cell.length_a   1.000
_cell.length_b   1.000
_cell.length_c   1.000
_cell.angle_alpha   90.00
_cell.angle_beta   90.00
_cell.angle_gamma   90.00
#
_symmetry.space_group_name_H-M   'P 1'
#
loop_
_entity.id
_entity.type
_entity.pdbx_description
1 polymer ?
#
loop_
_entity_poly.entity_id
_entity_poly.type
_entity_poly.pdbx_seq_one_letter_code
_entity_poly.pdbx_strand_id
1 'polypeptide(L)'
;MELHASTPEDANTARRFADEVRAELARQRRTAGELALAIGTTQHTIGRRLNGSKPFNAIEMVLAARFLGVSLPVLWERATAPQQTAVAS
;
A
#
# COMPACT_ATOMS: atom_id res chain seq x y z
N MET A 1 23.40 1.46 17.48
CA MET A 1 22.19 0.79 16.94
C MET A 1 22.11 1.21 15.49
N GLU A 2 22.80 0.46 14.61
CA GLU A 2 22.71 0.71 13.17
C GLU A 2 21.35 0.19 12.70
N LEU A 3 20.48 1.09 12.27
CA LEU A 3 19.27 0.75 11.53
C LEU A 3 19.72 0.22 10.17
N HIS A 4 20.04 -1.07 10.09
CA HIS A 4 20.25 -1.71 8.79
C HIS A 4 18.97 -1.56 7.98
N ALA A 5 19.10 -0.92 6.82
CA ALA A 5 18.04 -0.89 5.85
C ALA A 5 17.61 -2.32 5.51
N SER A 6 16.31 -2.59 5.72
CA SER A 6 15.53 -3.63 5.07
C SER A 6 15.84 -5.06 5.51
N THR A 7 15.26 -5.48 6.63
CA THR A 7 14.99 -6.92 6.77
C THR A 7 14.00 -7.35 5.67
N PRO A 8 14.03 -8.60 5.18
CA PRO A 8 13.04 -9.10 4.23
C PRO A 8 11.60 -8.89 4.71
N GLU A 9 11.38 -8.89 6.02
CA GLU A 9 10.08 -8.63 6.66
C GLU A 9 9.57 -7.21 6.42
N ASP A 10 10.46 -6.20 6.49
CA ASP A 10 10.12 -4.80 6.19
C ASP A 10 9.71 -4.63 4.73
N ALA A 11 10.46 -5.24 3.80
CA ALA A 11 10.17 -5.22 2.38
C ALA A 11 8.83 -5.91 2.06
N ASN A 12 8.55 -7.02 2.74
CA ASN A 12 7.27 -7.73 2.63
C ASN A 12 6.10 -6.89 3.16
N THR A 13 6.29 -6.16 4.27
CA THR A 13 5.26 -5.28 4.83
C THR A 13 4.93 -4.13 3.88
N ALA A 14 5.94 -3.49 3.29
CA ALA A 14 5.74 -2.43 2.30
C ALA A 14 4.99 -2.94 1.06
N ARG A 15 5.30 -4.17 0.60
CA ARG A 15 4.59 -4.83 -0.49
C ARG A 15 3.12 -5.08 -0.14
N ARG A 16 2.84 -5.64 1.05
CA ARG A 16 1.47 -5.89 1.53
C ARG A 16 0.65 -4.61 1.66
N PHE A 17 1.26 -3.51 2.09
CA PHE A 17 0.58 -2.21 2.10
C PHE A 17 0.16 -1.79 0.68
N ALA A 18 1.04 -1.93 -0.31
CA ALA A 18 0.69 -1.65 -1.70
C ALA A 18 -0.43 -2.57 -2.22
N ASP A 19 -0.43 -3.84 -1.81
CA ASP A 19 -1.47 -4.81 -2.15
C ASP A 19 -2.84 -4.39 -1.56
N GLU A 20 -2.87 -3.93 -0.31
CA GLU A 20 -4.09 -3.41 0.32
C GLU A 20 -4.61 -2.14 -0.35
N VAL A 21 -3.72 -1.21 -0.74
CA VAL A 21 -4.12 -0.02 -1.50
C VAL A 21 -4.74 -0.44 -2.84
N ARG A 22 -4.16 -1.42 -3.55
CA ARG A 22 -4.73 -1.96 -4.80
C ARG A 22 -6.08 -2.64 -4.58
N ALA A 23 -6.20 -3.43 -3.52
CA ALA A 23 -7.44 -4.10 -3.17
C ALA A 23 -8.55 -3.10 -2.88
N GLU A 24 -8.26 -2.04 -2.11
CA GLU A 24 -9.24 -1.01 -1.78
C GLU A 24 -9.63 -0.17 -3.00
N LEU A 25 -8.68 0.19 -3.89
CA LEU A 25 -8.99 0.81 -5.18
C LEU A 25 -9.98 -0.05 -5.99
N ALA A 26 -9.73 -1.37 -6.07
CA ALA A 26 -10.60 -2.29 -6.78
C ALA A 26 -12.01 -2.38 -6.15
N ARG A 27 -12.11 -2.46 -4.81
CA ARG A 27 -13.40 -2.44 -4.08
C ARG A 27 -14.22 -1.19 -4.40
N GLN A 28 -13.55 -0.04 -4.47
CA GLN A 28 -14.19 1.25 -4.73
C GLN A 28 -14.33 1.58 -6.22
N ARG A 29 -13.87 0.69 -7.12
CA ARG A 29 -13.81 0.91 -8.57
C ARG A 29 -13.07 2.20 -8.96
N ARG A 30 -12.02 2.54 -8.22
CA ARG A 30 -11.14 3.68 -8.45
C ARG A 30 -9.86 3.25 -9.15
N THR A 31 -9.29 4.15 -9.93
CA THR A 31 -8.14 3.92 -10.78
C THR A 31 -6.84 4.38 -10.12
N ALA A 32 -5.72 3.81 -10.57
CA ALA A 32 -4.40 4.30 -10.20
C ALA A 32 -4.18 5.76 -10.64
N GLY A 33 -4.80 6.18 -11.76
CA GLY A 33 -4.73 7.56 -12.24
C GLY A 33 -5.36 8.56 -11.29
N GLU A 34 -6.55 8.25 -10.75
CA GLU A 34 -7.20 9.10 -9.74
C GLU A 34 -6.38 9.18 -8.45
N LEU A 35 -5.79 8.06 -8.02
CA LEU A 35 -4.88 8.05 -6.88
C LEU A 35 -3.63 8.90 -7.12
N ALA A 36 -3.05 8.84 -8.33
CA ALA A 36 -1.90 9.67 -8.70
C ALA A 36 -2.22 11.16 -8.54
N LEU A 37 -3.38 11.59 -9.05
CA LEU A 37 -3.85 12.96 -8.94
C LEU A 37 -4.07 13.36 -7.47
N ALA A 38 -4.69 12.50 -6.66
CA ALA A 38 -4.93 12.77 -5.25
C ALA A 38 -3.65 12.88 -4.41
N ILE A 39 -2.60 12.14 -4.78
CA ILE A 39 -1.29 12.20 -4.12
C ILE A 39 -0.42 13.35 -4.66
N GLY A 40 -0.74 13.88 -5.85
CA GLY A 40 0.08 14.90 -6.52
C GLY A 40 1.31 14.31 -7.19
N THR A 41 1.20 13.12 -7.80
CA THR A 41 2.28 12.44 -8.51
C THR A 41 1.85 11.96 -9.90
N THR A 42 2.79 11.36 -10.65
CA THR A 42 2.51 10.84 -12.00
C THR A 42 1.93 9.42 -11.95
N GLN A 43 1.24 9.01 -13.02
CA GLN A 43 0.77 7.63 -13.17
C GLN A 43 1.93 6.61 -13.14
N HIS A 44 3.08 6.96 -13.72
CA HIS A 44 4.27 6.10 -13.68
C HIS A 44 4.78 5.91 -12.25
N THR A 45 4.90 7.01 -11.50
CA THR A 45 5.35 6.96 -10.10
C THR A 45 4.40 6.13 -9.24
N ILE A 46 3.09 6.37 -9.31
CA ILE A 46 2.14 5.60 -8.51
C ILE A 46 2.10 4.13 -8.92
N GLY A 47 2.26 3.82 -10.22
CA GLY A 47 2.33 2.45 -10.71
C GLY A 47 3.47 1.67 -10.06
N ARG A 48 4.63 2.30 -9.88
CA ARG A 48 5.78 1.72 -9.17
C ARG A 48 5.55 1.53 -7.67
N ARG A 49 4.70 2.35 -7.06
CA ARG A 49 4.27 2.14 -5.66
C ARG A 49 3.34 0.94 -5.56
N LEU A 50 2.29 0.93 -6.38
CA LEU A 50 1.25 -0.09 -6.38
C LEU A 50 1.77 -1.49 -6.74
N ASN A 51 2.75 -1.59 -7.63
CA ASN A 51 3.38 -2.87 -7.97
C ASN A 51 4.49 -3.31 -6.99
N GLY A 52 4.78 -2.48 -5.97
CA GLY A 52 5.78 -2.75 -4.94
C GLY A 52 7.24 -2.58 -5.38
N SER A 53 7.52 -2.04 -6.57
CA SER A 53 8.89 -1.74 -7.01
C SER A 53 9.55 -0.65 -6.15
N LYS A 54 8.74 0.25 -5.60
CA LYS A 54 9.17 1.20 -4.59
C LYS A 54 8.11 1.30 -3.49
N PRO A 55 8.50 1.40 -2.20
CA PRO A 55 7.55 1.54 -1.11
C PRO A 55 6.83 2.89 -1.18
N PHE A 56 5.60 2.96 -0.65
CA PHE A 56 4.97 4.23 -0.31
C PHE A 56 5.77 4.89 0.82
N ASN A 57 5.99 6.20 0.75
CA ASN A 57 6.48 6.96 1.91
C ASN A 57 5.33 7.35 2.84
N ALA A 58 5.63 7.81 4.06
CA ALA A 58 4.63 8.13 5.07
C ALA A 58 3.59 9.17 4.61
N ILE A 59 3.99 10.18 3.84
CA ILE A 59 3.08 11.20 3.30
C ILE A 59 2.14 10.57 2.25
N GLU A 60 2.70 9.79 1.33
CA GLU A 60 1.92 9.08 0.30
C GLU A 60 0.93 8.09 0.94
N MET A 61 1.30 7.42 2.04
CA MET A 61 0.41 6.52 2.79
C MET A 61 -0.80 7.27 3.37
N VAL A 62 -0.58 8.43 4.00
CA VAL A 62 -1.66 9.27 4.56
C VAL A 62 -2.58 9.79 3.45
N LEU A 63 -2.02 10.25 2.33
CA LEU A 63 -2.79 10.76 1.20
C LEU A 63 -3.61 9.64 0.52
N ALA A 64 -3.03 8.45 0.35
CA ALA A 64 -3.74 7.29 -0.18
C ALA A 64 -4.92 6.89 0.74
N ALA A 65 -4.67 6.81 2.05
CA ALA A 65 -5.70 6.53 3.06
C ALA A 65 -6.85 7.53 2.99
N ARG A 66 -6.53 8.83 2.97
CA ARG A 66 -7.52 9.91 2.84
C ARG A 66 -8.31 9.80 1.54
N PHE A 67 -7.65 9.55 0.42
CA PHE A 67 -8.31 9.38 -0.88
C PHE A 67 -9.31 8.22 -0.87
N LEU A 68 -8.92 7.10 -0.25
CA LEU A 68 -9.75 5.91 -0.12
C LEU A 68 -10.83 6.04 0.97
N GLY A 69 -10.83 7.10 1.77
CA GLY A 69 -11.78 7.24 2.89
C GLY A 69 -11.60 6.18 3.98
N VAL A 70 -10.42 5.56 4.08
CA VAL A 70 -10.08 4.56 5.10
C VAL A 70 -8.96 5.14 5.96
N SER A 71 -9.00 4.98 7.28
CA SER A 71 -7.93 5.48 8.13
C SER A 71 -6.62 4.71 7.85
N LEU A 72 -5.48 5.40 7.96
CA LEU A 72 -4.18 4.78 7.78
C LEU A 72 -3.95 3.57 8.72
N PRO A 73 -4.31 3.63 10.02
CA PRO A 73 -4.19 2.46 10.90
C PRO A 73 -4.94 1.23 10.39
N VAL A 74 -6.12 1.38 9.78
CA VAL A 74 -6.90 0.26 9.25
C VAL A 74 -6.23 -0.37 8.03
N LEU A 75 -5.69 0.45 7.11
CA LEU A 75 -4.91 -0.09 5.98
C LEU A 75 -3.64 -0.81 6.45
N TRP A 76 -2.99 -0.27 7.48
CA TRP A 76 -1.79 -0.88 8.07
C TRP A 76 -2.08 -2.21 8.78
N GLU A 77 -3.17 -2.26 9.55
CA GLU A 77 -3.62 -3.48 10.22
C GLU A 77 -3.93 -4.58 9.18
N ARG A 78 -4.65 -4.27 8.11
CA ARG A 78 -4.93 -5.23 7.02
C ARG A 78 -3.64 -5.73 6.36
N ALA A 79 -2.68 -4.85 6.14
CA ALA A 79 -1.40 -5.20 5.52
C ALA A 79 -0.49 -6.07 6.41
N THR A 80 -0.64 -5.96 7.73
CA THR A 80 0.17 -6.69 8.72
C THR A 80 -0.56 -7.88 9.33
N ALA A 81 -1.87 -8.01 9.10
CA ALA A 81 -2.68 -9.13 9.57
C ALA A 81 -2.07 -10.47 9.13
N PRO A 82 -2.03 -11.48 10.03
CA PRO A 82 -1.62 -12.82 9.67
C PRO A 82 -2.48 -13.30 8.50
N GLN A 83 -1.86 -13.60 7.36
CA GLN A 83 -2.58 -14.17 6.23
C GLN A 83 -3.19 -15.48 6.71
N GLN A 84 -4.52 -15.58 6.67
CA GLN A 84 -5.19 -16.87 6.86
C GLN A 84 -4.64 -17.77 5.77
N THR A 85 -3.79 -18.73 6.14
CA THR A 85 -3.33 -19.78 5.24
C THR A 85 -4.58 -20.38 4.67
N ALA A 86 -4.82 -20.20 3.37
CA ALA A 86 -5.89 -20.89 2.68
C ALA A 86 -5.63 -22.38 2.89
N VAL A 87 -6.36 -23.00 3.82
CA VAL A 87 -6.43 -24.43 3.97
C VAL A 87 -7.10 -24.93 2.70
N ALA A 88 -6.27 -25.29 1.71
CA ALA A 88 -6.71 -26.05 0.57
C ALA A 88 -7.29 -27.35 1.11
N SER A 89 -8.61 -27.49 0.96
CA SER A 89 -9.33 -28.77 1.11
C SER A 89 -9.14 -29.61 -0.15
#